data_AF-A0A9P6IKQ2-F1
#
_entry.id   AF-A0A9P6IKQ2-F1
#
_cell.length_a   1.000
_cell.length_b   1.000
_cell.length_c   1.000
_cell.angle_alpha   90.00
_cell.angle_beta   90.00
_cell.angle_gamma   90.00
#
_symmetry.space_group_name_H-M   'P 1'
#
loop_
_entity.id
_entity.type
_entity.pdbx_description
1 polymer ?
#
loop_
_entity_poly.entity_id
_entity_poly.type
_entity_poly.pdbx_seq_one_letter_code
_entity_poly.pdbx_strand_id
1 'polypeptide(L)'
;VLLSLPFTLHHPESYLRKAFEFSRVFEYRWTVNWKFLDEETFLSGELSKLLMTGHLVVLFAFVFFRWSRSEGGIFEVILRGLTASKTVLAKNAQYMTPKMAKIG
;
A
#
# COMPACT_ATOMS: atom_id res chain seq x y z
N VAL A 1 -9.79 -9.90 1.83
CA VAL A 1 -8.64 -10.82 1.63
C VAL A 1 -9.11 -12.26 1.42
N LEU A 2 -9.92 -12.85 2.31
CA LEU A 2 -10.36 -14.25 2.17
C LEU A 2 -11.18 -14.51 0.89
N LEU A 3 -12.04 -13.57 0.48
CA LEU A 3 -12.87 -13.71 -0.73
C LEU A 3 -12.07 -13.77 -2.04
N SER A 4 -10.97 -13.01 -2.14
CA SER A 4 -10.12 -13.00 -3.34
C SER A 4 -9.06 -14.11 -3.31
N LEU A 5 -8.81 -14.72 -2.16
CA LEU A 5 -7.76 -15.71 -1.94
C LEU A 5 -7.77 -16.86 -2.97
N PRO A 6 -8.91 -17.53 -3.25
CA PRO A 6 -8.92 -18.60 -4.24
C PRO A 6 -8.51 -18.11 -5.64
N PHE A 7 -8.94 -16.91 -6.06
CA PHE A 7 -8.54 -16.32 -7.33
C PHE A 7 -7.06 -15.91 -7.34
N THR A 8 -6.59 -15.20 -6.31
CA THR A 8 -5.20 -14.72 -6.24
C THR A 8 -4.19 -15.87 -6.18
N LEU A 9 -4.53 -16.99 -5.52
CA LEU A 9 -3.67 -18.17 -5.47
C LEU A 9 -3.56 -18.88 -6.82
N HIS A 10 -4.65 -18.94 -7.60
CA HIS A 10 -4.64 -19.58 -8.93
C HIS A 10 -4.13 -18.66 -10.03
N HIS A 11 -4.27 -17.34 -9.87
CA HIS A 11 -3.95 -16.34 -10.90
C HIS A 11 -3.15 -15.15 -10.35
N PRO A 12 -1.96 -15.38 -9.75
CA PRO A 12 -1.17 -14.32 -9.13
C PRO A 12 -0.72 -13.26 -10.15
N GLU A 13 -0.32 -13.66 -11.35
CA GLU A 13 0.08 -12.72 -12.41
C GLU A 13 -1.08 -11.81 -12.83
N SER A 14 -2.25 -12.39 -13.09
CA SER A 14 -3.43 -11.61 -13.49
C SER A 14 -3.87 -10.66 -12.38
N TYR A 15 -3.80 -11.11 -11.12
CA TYR A 15 -4.06 -10.25 -9.97
C TYR A 15 -3.08 -9.07 -9.93
N LEU A 16 -1.76 -9.31 -10.00
CA LEU A 16 -0.76 -8.24 -9.94
C LEU A 16 -0.92 -7.26 -11.11
N ARG A 17 -1.10 -7.76 -12.32
CA ARG A 17 -1.24 -6.89 -13.51
C ARG A 17 -2.50 -6.03 -13.43
N LYS A 18 -3.62 -6.58 -12.98
CA LYS A 18 -4.92 -5.89 -12.95
C LYS A 18 -5.16 -5.05 -11.69
N ALA A 19 -4.60 -5.45 -10.55
CA ALA A 19 -4.74 -4.70 -9.30
C ALA A 19 -3.95 -3.39 -9.35
N PHE A 20 -2.79 -3.39 -10.01
CA PHE A 20 -1.93 -2.22 -10.08
C PHE A 20 -1.95 -1.50 -11.43
N GLU A 21 -2.30 -2.19 -12.54
CA GLU A 21 -2.44 -1.60 -13.88
C GLU A 21 -1.32 -0.59 -14.20
N PHE A 22 -0.06 -1.03 -14.14
CA PHE A 22 1.11 -0.16 -14.30
C PHE A 22 1.21 0.56 -15.66
N SER A 23 0.46 0.09 -16.66
CA SER A 23 0.35 0.73 -17.98
C SER A 23 -0.69 1.85 -18.02
N ARG A 24 -1.48 2.04 -16.96
CA ARG A 24 -2.53 3.06 -16.91
C ARG A 24 -1.92 4.45 -16.82
N VAL A 25 -2.35 5.32 -17.72
CA VAL A 25 -1.98 6.75 -17.74
C VAL A 25 -3.14 7.56 -17.16
N PHE A 26 -2.82 8.65 -16.46
CA PHE A 26 -3.83 9.58 -15.95
C PHE A 26 -4.48 10.35 -17.11
N GLU A 27 -5.80 10.47 -17.12
CA GLU A 27 -6.47 11.29 -18.15
C GLU A 27 -6.32 12.78 -17.82
N TYR A 28 -5.78 13.56 -18.76
CA TYR A 28 -5.53 15.00 -18.57
C TYR A 28 -6.80 15.81 -18.24
N ARG A 29 -7.96 15.39 -18.74
CA ARG A 29 -9.24 16.04 -18.43
C ARG A 29 -9.58 16.06 -16.94
N TRP A 30 -9.18 15.04 -16.18
CA TRP A 30 -9.55 14.87 -14.77
C TRP A 30 -8.50 15.39 -13.79
N THR A 31 -7.31 15.76 -14.27
CA THR A 31 -6.28 16.30 -13.37
C THR A 31 -6.63 17.73 -12.97
N VAL A 32 -6.69 18.00 -11.67
CA VAL A 32 -6.88 19.35 -11.13
C VAL A 32 -5.52 19.97 -10.79
N ASN A 33 -4.70 19.23 -10.03
CA ASN A 33 -3.43 19.73 -9.49
C ASN A 33 -2.31 19.87 -10.55
N TRP A 34 -2.48 19.27 -11.73
CA TRP A 34 -1.43 19.23 -12.78
C TRP A 34 -1.81 19.98 -14.06
N LYS A 35 -2.83 20.85 -14.02
CA LYS A 35 -3.25 21.65 -15.20
C LYS A 35 -2.20 22.63 -15.71
N PHE A 36 -1.14 22.88 -14.94
CA PHE A 36 -0.01 23.71 -15.37
C PHE A 36 0.93 22.98 -16.35
N LEU A 37 0.86 21.65 -16.43
CA LEU A 37 1.57 20.86 -17.46
C LEU A 37 0.74 20.83 -18.74
N ASP A 38 1.43 20.78 -19.89
CA ASP A 38 0.80 20.45 -21.15
C ASP A 38 0.33 18.99 -21.19
N GLU A 39 -0.65 18.71 -22.05
CA GLU A 39 -1.28 17.39 -22.13
C GLU A 39 -0.29 16.30 -22.56
N GLU A 40 0.64 16.60 -23.46
CA GLU A 40 1.64 15.64 -23.93
C GLU A 40 2.59 15.22 -22.81
N THR A 41 3.07 16.18 -22.02
CA THR A 41 3.90 15.92 -20.84
C THR A 41 3.12 15.16 -19.77
N PHE A 42 1.86 15.53 -19.51
CA PHE A 42 1.04 14.87 -18.51
C PHE A 42 0.71 13.40 -18.86
N LEU A 43 0.46 13.14 -20.15
CA LEU A 43 0.18 11.80 -20.67
C LEU A 43 1.46 10.96 -20.89
N SER A 44 2.65 11.54 -20.70
CA SER A 44 3.90 10.83 -20.89
C SER A 44 4.06 9.66 -19.91
N GLY A 45 4.49 8.51 -20.43
CA GLY A 45 4.80 7.34 -19.60
C GLY A 45 5.95 7.62 -18.61
N GLU A 46 6.87 8.52 -18.97
CA GLU A 46 8.00 8.91 -18.11
C GLU A 46 7.54 9.68 -16.87
N LEU A 47 6.60 10.62 -17.00
CA LEU A 47 6.03 11.32 -15.84
C LEU A 47 5.35 10.34 -14.87
N SER A 48 4.59 9.38 -15.41
CA SER A 48 3.92 8.37 -14.59
C SER A 48 4.92 7.49 -13.82
N LYS A 49 6.00 7.05 -14.47
CA LYS A 49 7.09 6.30 -13.82
C LYS A 49 7.83 7.13 -12.77
N LEU A 50 8.08 8.42 -13.06
CA LEU A 50 8.74 9.34 -12.15
C LEU A 50 7.91 9.55 -10.87
N LEU A 51 6.61 9.79 -11.02
CA LEU A 51 5.68 9.96 -9.91
C LEU A 51 5.63 8.70 -9.03
N MET A 52 5.51 7.53 -9.65
CA MET A 52 5.52 6.24 -8.94
C MET A 52 6.83 6.04 -8.18
N THR A 53 7.98 6.28 -8.83
CA THR A 53 9.30 6.12 -8.22
C THR A 53 9.47 7.10 -7.04
N GLY A 54 9.11 8.36 -7.22
CA GLY A 54 9.17 9.36 -6.15
C GLY A 54 8.28 8.98 -4.96
N HIS A 55 7.07 8.47 -5.22
CA HIS A 55 6.18 7.99 -4.17
C HIS A 55 6.80 6.84 -3.37
N LEU A 56 7.36 5.84 -4.05
CA LEU A 56 8.05 4.71 -3.40
C LEU A 56 9.23 5.19 -2.57
N VAL A 57 10.06 6.10 -3.09
CA VAL A 57 11.20 6.67 -2.36
C VAL A 57 10.74 7.35 -1.07
N VAL A 58 9.69 8.17 -1.12
CA VAL A 58 9.13 8.84 0.06
C VAL A 58 8.61 7.82 1.07
N LEU A 59 7.87 6.80 0.62
CA LEU A 59 7.37 5.74 1.50
C LEU A 59 8.50 4.96 2.16
N PHE A 60 9.52 4.55 1.40
CA PHE A 60 10.67 3.86 1.95
C PHE A 60 11.42 4.76 2.93
N ALA A 61 11.71 6.02 2.58
CA ALA A 61 12.35 6.96 3.48
C ALA A 61 11.55 7.11 4.80
N PHE A 62 10.23 7.26 4.73
CA PHE A 62 9.38 7.30 5.90
C PHE A 62 9.48 6.03 6.75
N VAL A 63 9.37 4.88 6.10
CA VAL A 63 9.43 3.56 6.73
C VAL A 63 10.77 3.34 7.44
N PHE A 64 11.89 3.63 6.79
CA PHE A 64 13.24 3.40 7.32
C PHE A 64 13.66 4.45 8.35
N PHE A 65 13.46 5.74 8.07
CA PHE A 65 14.03 6.82 8.88
C PHE A 65 13.11 7.32 9.98
N ARG A 66 11.78 7.20 9.79
CA ARG A 66 10.81 7.82 10.71
C ARG A 66 9.97 6.82 11.47
N TRP A 67 9.46 5.79 10.82
CA TRP A 67 8.56 4.82 11.43
C TRP A 67 9.32 3.72 12.18
N SER A 68 10.25 3.04 11.52
CA SER A 68 10.96 1.90 12.12
C SER A 68 12.00 2.31 13.17
N ARG A 69 12.32 3.61 13.28
CA ARG A 69 13.34 4.12 14.21
C ARG A 69 12.97 3.88 15.68
N SER A 70 11.71 3.99 16.07
CA SER A 70 11.27 3.73 17.46
C SER A 70 11.17 2.23 17.79
N GLU A 71 11.11 1.38 16.77
CA GLU A 71 10.83 -0.05 16.89
C GLU A 71 12.08 -0.93 16.76
N GLY A 72 13.28 -0.36 16.83
CA GLY A 72 14.54 -1.12 16.69
C GLY A 72 15.01 -1.34 15.24
N GLY A 73 14.38 -0.68 14.27
CA GLY A 73 14.70 -0.79 12.85
C GLY A 73 13.75 -1.70 12.07
N ILE A 74 13.81 -1.64 10.73
CA ILE A 74 12.84 -2.35 9.89
C ILE A 74 12.94 -3.87 10.02
N PHE A 75 14.15 -4.40 10.20
CA PHE A 75 14.37 -5.84 10.30
C PHE A 75 13.69 -6.40 11.54
N GLU A 76 13.78 -5.70 12.67
CA GLU A 76 13.11 -6.09 13.90
C GLU A 76 11.59 -6.06 13.74
N VAL A 77 11.05 -5.03 13.08
CA VAL A 77 9.61 -4.94 12.77
C VAL A 77 9.14 -6.09 11.90
N ILE A 78 9.89 -6.41 10.83
CA ILE A 78 9.54 -7.51 9.91
C ILE A 78 9.67 -8.86 10.62
N LEU A 79 10.76 -9.10 11.34
CA LEU A 79 10.99 -10.33 12.08
C LEU A 79 9.90 -10.54 13.13
N ARG A 80 9.58 -9.51 13.91
CA ARG A 80 8.46 -9.53 14.86
C ARG A 80 7.13 -9.82 14.16
N GLY A 81 6.90 -9.26 12.97
CA GLY A 81 5.70 -9.53 12.17
C GLY A 81 5.59 -10.97 11.69
N LEU A 82 6.70 -11.56 11.22
CA LEU A 82 6.75 -12.96 10.75
C LEU A 82 6.68 -13.96 11.91
N THR A 83 7.27 -13.61 13.05
CA THR A 83 7.34 -14.47 14.25
C THR A 83 6.13 -14.25 15.17
N ALA A 84 5.27 -13.26 14.88
CA ALA A 84 4.08 -12.98 15.67
C ALA A 84 3.16 -14.19 15.70
N SER A 85 3.12 -14.85 16.86
CA SER A 85 2.24 -16.01 17.07
C SER A 85 0.77 -15.58 16.98
N LYS A 86 -0.09 -16.52 16.57
CA LYS A 86 -1.55 -16.33 16.50
C LYS A 86 -2.12 -15.76 17.81
N THR A 87 -1.52 -16.09 18.95
CA THR A 87 -1.90 -15.59 20.28
C THR A 87 -1.67 -14.09 20.45
N VAL A 88 -0.58 -13.54 19.89
CA VAL A 88 -0.28 -12.10 19.90
C VAL A 88 -1.21 -11.35 18.97
N LEU A 89 -1.48 -11.91 17.79
CA LEU A 89 -2.45 -11.34 16.83
C LEU A 89 -3.88 -11.34 17.40
N ALA A 90 -4.29 -12.43 18.07
CA ALA A 90 -5.59 -12.51 18.74
C ALA A 90 -5.72 -11.51 19.89
N LYS A 91 -4.64 -11.31 20.67
CA LYS A 91 -4.59 -10.27 21.70
C LYS A 91 -4.67 -8.86 21.11
N ASN A 92 -4.06 -8.60 19.96
CA ASN A 92 -4.14 -7.27 19.33
C ASN A 92 -5.47 -7.03 18.59
N ALA A 93 -6.12 -8.08 18.11
CA ALA A 93 -7.45 -8.01 17.49
C ALA A 93 -8.55 -7.59 18.49
N GLN A 94 -8.36 -7.83 19.79
CA GLN A 94 -9.31 -7.40 20.83
C GLN A 94 -9.49 -5.87 20.90
N TYR A 95 -8.53 -5.10 20.36
CA TYR A 95 -8.63 -3.64 20.24
C TYR A 95 -9.28 -3.18 18.91
N MET A 96 -9.44 -4.09 17.94
CA MET A 96 -10.03 -3.81 16.61
C MET A 96 -11.51 -4.18 16.53
N THR A 97 -12.01 -5.03 17.43
CA THR A 97 -13.45 -5.12 17.65
C THR A 97 -13.89 -3.83 18.34
N PRO A 98 -14.75 -2.99 17.72
CA PRO A 98 -15.40 -1.95 18.49
C PRO A 98 -16.08 -2.66 19.66
N LYS A 99 -15.96 -2.12 20.88
CA LYS A 99 -16.80 -2.54 21.99
C LYS A 99 -18.23 -2.31 21.53
N MET A 100 -18.84 -3.32 20.90
CA MET A 100 -20.27 -3.37 20.68
C MET A 100 -20.85 -3.52 22.08
N ALA A 101 -21.04 -2.35 22.68
CA ALA A 101 -22.29 -1.98 23.27
C ALA A 101 -22.88 -3.12 24.12
N LYS A 102 -22.36 -3.24 25.33
CA LYS A 102 -23.23 -3.54 26.48
C LYS A 102 -24.26 -2.42 26.57
N ILE A 103 -25.28 -2.45 25.73
CA ILE A 103 -26.54 -1.75 25.95
C ILE A 103 -27.52 -2.87 26.29
N GLY A 104 -28.19 -2.70 27.43
CA GLY A 104 -28.93 -3.73 28.15
C GLY A 104 -30.17 -4.24 27.44
#